data_AF-A0A965Y2L4-F1
#
_entry.id   AF-A0A965Y2L4-F1
#
_cell.length_a   1.000
_cell.length_b   1.000
_cell.length_c   1.000
_cell.angle_alpha   90.00
_cell.angle_beta   90.00
_cell.angle_gamma   90.00
#
_symmetry.space_group_name_H-M   'P 1'
#
loop_
_entity.id
_entity.type
_entity.pdbx_description
1 polymer ?
#
loop_
_entity_poly.entity_id
_entity_poly.type
_entity_poly.pdbx_seq_one_letter_code
_entity_poly.pdbx_strand_id
1 'polypeptide(L)'
;MEQVFTLTFLTGLLAAMMRMATPIIFGTLGEILAERSGVLNLGIEGIMLMGAMTGFLTTLSTGSLWLGVAAAAFTGIILSLLMALLAVWLGLSQHVSGIGITLFSTGLAMFIYRLAVGSPTNPPTVQPFTRTAVPLLSSIPVVGEAFFTQYSLVYIA
;
A
#
# COMPACT_ATOMS: atom_id res chain seq x y z
N MET A 1 -18.98 8.92 -27.12
CA MET A 1 -17.58 8.45 -27.32
C MET A 1 -16.57 9.59 -27.26
N GLU A 2 -16.88 10.81 -27.71
CA GLU A 2 -15.92 11.94 -27.71
C GLU A 2 -15.44 12.40 -26.32
N GLN A 3 -16.27 12.27 -25.27
CA GLN A 3 -15.90 12.67 -23.91
C GLN A 3 -14.74 11.84 -23.31
N VAL A 4 -14.54 10.60 -23.78
CA VAL A 4 -13.49 9.68 -23.29
C VAL A 4 -12.09 10.08 -23.80
N PHE A 5 -12.00 10.82 -24.91
CA PHE A 5 -10.72 11.24 -25.48
C PHE A 5 -10.35 12.68 -25.11
N THR A 6 -11.08 13.30 -24.17
CA THR A 6 -10.75 14.63 -23.68
C THR A 6 -9.40 14.60 -22.95
N LEU A 7 -8.55 15.61 -23.18
CA LEU A 7 -7.24 15.72 -22.52
C LEU A 7 -7.34 15.62 -20.99
N THR A 8 -8.37 16.23 -20.39
CA THR A 8 -8.64 16.18 -18.94
C THR A 8 -9.00 14.77 -18.44
N PHE A 9 -9.69 13.98 -19.26
CA PHE A 9 -9.99 12.60 -18.91
C PHE A 9 -8.71 11.76 -18.93
N LEU A 10 -7.89 11.92 -19.98
CA LEU A 10 -6.65 11.18 -20.12
C LEU A 10 -5.64 11.52 -19.01
N THR A 11 -5.52 12.80 -18.64
CA THR A 11 -4.66 13.22 -17.52
C THR A 11 -5.11 12.61 -16.20
N GLY A 12 -6.41 12.66 -15.90
CA GLY A 12 -6.99 12.09 -14.70
C GLY A 12 -6.82 10.56 -14.64
N LEU A 13 -6.99 9.88 -15.77
CA LEU A 13 -6.79 8.45 -15.89
C LEU A 13 -5.34 8.05 -15.60
N LEU A 14 -4.37 8.70 -16.27
CA LEU A 14 -2.94 8.45 -16.06
C LEU A 14 -2.53 8.72 -14.60
N ALA A 15 -2.98 9.83 -14.03
CA ALA A 15 -2.69 10.17 -12.64
C ALA A 15 -3.29 9.15 -11.65
N ALA A 16 -4.51 8.67 -11.92
CA ALA A 16 -5.15 7.63 -11.10
C ALA A 16 -4.41 6.28 -11.21
N MET A 17 -3.95 5.92 -12.41
CA MET A 17 -3.13 4.72 -12.62
C MET A 17 -1.84 4.78 -11.80
N MET A 18 -1.11 5.89 -11.83
CA MET A 18 0.11 6.07 -11.01
C MET A 18 -0.18 5.89 -9.52
N ARG A 19 -1.23 6.55 -9.01
CA ARG A 19 -1.62 6.45 -7.60
C ARG A 19 -1.99 5.02 -7.19
N MET A 20 -2.69 4.28 -8.04
CA MET A 20 -3.10 2.89 -7.75
C MET A 20 -1.95 1.89 -7.92
N ALA A 21 -1.05 2.12 -8.89
CA ALA A 21 0.10 1.26 -9.13
C ALA A 21 1.14 1.34 -8.02
N THR A 22 1.32 2.51 -7.40
CA THR A 22 2.34 2.77 -6.36
C THR A 22 2.39 1.70 -5.24
N PRO A 23 1.30 1.40 -4.51
CA PRO A 23 1.33 0.36 -3.48
C PRO A 23 1.61 -1.05 -4.03
N ILE A 24 1.17 -1.33 -5.26
CA ILE A 24 1.42 -2.61 -5.94
C ILE A 24 2.90 -2.74 -6.27
N ILE A 25 3.54 -1.68 -6.79
CA ILE A 25 4.99 -1.66 -7.09
C ILE A 25 5.80 -1.99 -5.84
N PHE A 26 5.53 -1.35 -4.70
CA PHE A 26 6.22 -1.66 -3.46
C PHE A 26 6.05 -3.13 -3.04
N GLY A 27 4.82 -3.66 -3.13
CA GLY A 27 4.55 -5.08 -2.86
C GLY A 27 5.32 -6.00 -3.80
N THR A 28 5.25 -5.75 -5.11
CA THR A 28 5.94 -6.53 -6.14
C THR A 28 7.46 -6.49 -5.99
N LEU A 29 8.06 -5.35 -5.67
CA LEU A 29 9.49 -5.26 -5.40
C LEU A 29 9.90 -6.14 -4.21
N GLY A 30 9.10 -6.14 -3.14
CA GLY A 30 9.29 -7.02 -1.99
C GLY A 30 9.18 -8.50 -2.37
N GLU A 31 8.15 -8.87 -3.13
CA GLU A 31 7.92 -10.24 -3.58
C GLU A 31 9.00 -10.74 -4.53
N ILE A 32 9.50 -9.91 -5.46
CA ILE A 32 10.63 -10.27 -6.32
C ILE A 32 11.86 -10.63 -5.46
N LEU A 33 12.14 -9.88 -4.39
CA LEU A 33 13.24 -10.20 -3.49
C LEU A 33 12.99 -11.52 -2.73
N ALA A 34 11.76 -11.74 -2.26
CA ALA A 34 11.36 -12.98 -1.59
C ALA A 34 11.51 -14.19 -2.52
N GLU A 35 11.00 -14.12 -3.74
CA GLU A 35 11.09 -15.19 -4.75
C GLU A 35 12.55 -15.49 -5.11
N ARG A 36 13.39 -14.45 -5.25
CA ARG A 36 14.84 -14.63 -5.47
C ARG A 36 15.54 -15.32 -4.31
N SER A 37 15.02 -15.21 -3.09
CA SER A 37 15.51 -15.94 -1.92
C SER A 37 14.96 -17.36 -1.79
N GLY A 38 14.07 -17.78 -2.70
CA GLY A 38 13.43 -19.11 -2.68
C GLY A 38 12.15 -19.19 -1.84
N VAL A 39 11.59 -18.04 -1.44
CA VAL A 39 10.35 -17.96 -0.66
C VAL A 39 9.24 -17.33 -1.51
N LEU A 40 8.24 -18.12 -1.87
CA LEU A 40 7.02 -17.64 -2.52
C LEU A 40 6.05 -17.15 -1.43
N ASN A 41 5.84 -15.84 -1.33
CA ASN A 41 5.01 -15.26 -0.27
C ASN A 41 3.59 -14.91 -0.75
N LEU A 42 2.75 -15.95 -0.78
CA LEU A 42 1.30 -15.81 -1.02
C LEU A 42 0.54 -15.10 0.13
N GLY A 43 1.25 -14.70 1.19
CA GLY A 43 0.74 -13.92 2.32
C GLY A 43 0.64 -12.41 2.06
N ILE A 44 1.19 -11.92 0.94
CA ILE A 44 1.41 -10.50 0.71
C ILE A 44 0.14 -9.64 0.76
N GLU A 45 -1.00 -10.13 0.28
CA GLU A 45 -2.26 -9.39 0.30
C GLU A 45 -2.69 -9.04 1.73
N GLY A 46 -2.62 -10.02 2.64
CA GLY A 46 -2.95 -9.78 4.05
C GLY A 46 -1.90 -8.90 4.74
N ILE A 47 -0.63 -9.03 4.37
CA ILE A 47 0.43 -8.15 4.89
C ILE A 47 0.19 -6.70 4.46
N MET A 48 -0.17 -6.46 3.20
CA MET A 48 -0.52 -5.14 2.69
C MET A 48 -1.76 -4.57 3.42
N LEU A 49 -2.80 -5.38 3.63
CA LEU A 49 -3.99 -4.96 4.38
C LEU A 49 -3.68 -4.59 5.83
N MET A 50 -2.90 -5.41 6.53
CA MET A 50 -2.49 -5.11 7.90
C MET A 50 -1.59 -3.87 7.96
N GLY A 51 -0.67 -3.72 7.01
CA GLY A 51 0.15 -2.52 6.86
C GLY A 51 -0.69 -1.26 6.63
N ALA A 52 -1.69 -1.33 5.74
CA ALA A 52 -2.61 -0.23 5.48
C ALA A 52 -3.43 0.14 6.74
N MET A 53 -3.93 -0.86 7.47
CA MET A 53 -4.68 -0.64 8.71
C MET A 53 -3.80 0.00 9.80
N THR A 54 -2.59 -0.54 10.01
CA THR A 54 -1.67 -0.04 11.05
C THR A 54 -1.20 1.36 10.73
N GLY A 55 -0.79 1.61 9.49
CA GLY A 55 -0.43 2.95 9.03
C GLY A 55 -1.57 3.96 9.18
N PHE A 56 -2.80 3.57 8.82
CA PHE A 56 -3.98 4.41 9.00
C PHE A 56 -4.23 4.75 10.47
N LEU A 57 -4.25 3.77 11.37
CA LEU A 57 -4.49 4.01 12.80
C LEU A 57 -3.37 4.83 13.46
N THR A 58 -2.11 4.61 13.05
CA THR A 58 -0.98 5.41 13.52
C THR A 58 -1.11 6.86 13.05
N THR A 59 -1.46 7.11 11.78
CA THR A 59 -1.69 8.48 11.30
C THR A 59 -2.93 9.10 11.97
N LEU A 60 -3.99 8.33 12.20
CA LEU A 60 -5.21 8.82 12.85
C LEU A 60 -4.93 9.28 14.30
N SER A 61 -4.08 8.57 15.02
CA SER A 61 -3.72 8.89 16.42
C SER A 61 -2.63 9.96 16.54
N THR A 62 -1.64 9.96 15.66
CA THR A 62 -0.47 10.86 15.76
C THR A 62 -0.57 12.11 14.89
N GLY A 63 -1.42 12.10 13.86
CA GLY A 63 -1.47 13.12 12.82
C GLY A 63 -0.30 13.08 11.82
N SER A 64 0.71 12.21 12.02
CA SER A 64 1.90 12.14 11.17
C SER A 64 1.78 11.04 10.11
N LEU A 65 1.88 11.44 8.85
CA LEU A 65 1.84 10.53 7.71
C LEU A 65 3.08 9.64 7.64
N TRP A 66 4.27 10.19 7.90
CA TRP A 66 5.51 9.44 7.86
C TRP A 66 5.62 8.41 8.99
N LEU A 67 5.07 8.71 10.17
CA LEU A 67 4.94 7.71 11.24
C LEU A 67 3.99 6.58 10.83
N GLY A 68 2.91 6.89 10.10
CA GLY A 68 2.03 5.87 9.51
C GLY A 68 2.76 4.97 8.52
N VAL A 69 3.58 5.55 7.63
CA VAL A 69 4.41 4.79 6.68
C VAL A 69 5.41 3.89 7.43
N ALA A 70 6.08 4.42 8.45
CA ALA A 70 7.03 3.64 9.26
C ALA A 70 6.35 2.49 10.01
N ALA A 71 5.16 2.73 10.59
CA ALA A 71 4.37 1.70 11.26
C ALA A 71 3.94 0.61 10.28
N ALA A 72 3.44 0.98 9.10
CA ALA A 72 3.06 0.03 8.06
C ALA A 72 4.24 -0.84 7.60
N ALA A 73 5.42 -0.23 7.40
CA ALA A 73 6.64 -0.96 7.05
C ALA A 73 7.07 -1.93 8.15
N PHE A 74 7.02 -1.49 9.42
CA PHE A 74 7.37 -2.34 10.57
C PHE A 74 6.42 -3.53 10.71
N THR A 75 5.12 -3.31 10.51
CA THR A 75 4.11 -4.38 10.45
C THR A 75 4.39 -5.38 9.33
N GLY A 76 4.78 -4.89 8.15
CA GLY A 76 5.22 -5.73 7.04
C GLY A 76 6.42 -6.61 7.40
N ILE A 77 7.41 -6.05 8.09
CA ILE A 77 8.59 -6.79 8.59
C ILE A 77 8.16 -7.90 9.55
N ILE A 78 7.31 -7.61 10.54
CA ILE A 78 6.84 -8.60 11.52
C ILE A 78 6.15 -9.78 10.84
N LEU A 79 5.21 -9.52 9.93
CA LEU A 79 4.46 -10.59 9.27
C LEU A 79 5.32 -11.36 8.26
N SER A 80 6.28 -10.70 7.62
CA SER A 80 7.24 -11.38 6.72
C SER A 80 8.22 -12.25 7.51
N LEU A 81 8.62 -11.83 8.72
CA LEU A 81 9.40 -12.67 9.63
C LEU A 81 8.59 -13.88 10.11
N LEU A 82 7.28 -13.72 10.34
CA LEU A 82 6.40 -14.85 10.62
C LEU A 82 6.35 -15.82 9.43
N MET A 83 6.23 -15.31 8.20
CA MET A 83 6.29 -16.15 6.99
C MET A 83 7.62 -16.90 6.90
N ALA A 84 8.75 -16.23 7.12
CA ALA A 84 10.07 -16.85 7.12
C ALA A 84 10.20 -17.93 8.21
N LEU A 85 9.67 -17.68 9.42
CA LEU A 85 9.64 -18.66 10.49
C LEU A 85 8.87 -19.92 10.08
N LEU A 86 7.67 -19.76 9.52
CA LEU A 86 6.80 -20.88 9.14
C LEU A 86 7.38 -21.67 7.95
N ALA A 87 7.81 -20.97 6.89
CA ALA A 87 8.23 -21.60 5.64
C ALA A 87 9.70 -22.05 5.65
N VAL A 88 10.61 -21.24 6.19
CA VAL A 88 12.05 -21.49 6.13
C VAL A 88 12.50 -22.31 7.33
N TRP A 89 12.15 -21.86 8.54
CA TRP A 89 12.67 -22.50 9.76
C TRP A 89 11.91 -23.76 10.15
N LEU A 90 10.57 -23.72 10.05
CA LEU A 90 9.72 -24.87 10.35
C LEU A 90 9.45 -25.79 9.15
N GLY A 91 9.84 -25.38 7.94
CA GLY A 91 9.69 -26.19 6.72
C GLY A 91 8.25 -26.45 6.31
N LEU A 92 7.30 -25.60 6.72
CA LEU A 92 5.90 -25.74 6.33
C LEU A 92 5.70 -25.36 4.85
N SER A 93 4.62 -25.88 4.26
CA SER A 93 4.27 -25.56 2.88
C SER A 93 3.98 -24.06 2.72
N GLN A 94 4.76 -23.39 1.87
CA GLN A 94 4.64 -21.96 1.59
C GLN A 94 3.25 -21.54 1.12
N HIS A 95 2.54 -22.42 0.40
CA HIS A 95 1.17 -22.18 -0.05
C HIS A 95 0.18 -22.08 1.12
N VAL A 96 0.21 -23.04 2.03
CA VAL A 96 -0.69 -23.05 3.20
C VAL A 96 -0.31 -21.95 4.18
N SER A 97 0.98 -21.75 4.44
CA SER A 97 1.46 -20.69 5.33
C SER A 97 1.10 -19.31 4.79
N GLY A 98 1.31 -19.05 3.50
CA GLY A 98 0.97 -17.78 2.84
C GLY A 98 -0.52 -17.49 2.90
N ILE A 99 -1.38 -18.43 2.45
CA ILE A 99 -2.85 -18.26 2.51
C ILE A 99 -3.32 -18.08 3.96
N GLY A 100 -2.73 -18.82 4.90
CA GLY A 100 -3.00 -18.69 6.33
C GLY A 100 -2.66 -17.31 6.87
N ILE A 101 -1.50 -16.76 6.49
CA ILE A 101 -1.09 -15.39 6.84
C ILE A 101 -2.04 -14.37 6.21
N THR A 102 -2.46 -14.56 4.96
CA THR A 102 -3.43 -13.66 4.32
C THR A 102 -4.74 -13.62 5.10
N LEU A 103 -5.32 -14.78 5.42
CA LEU A 103 -6.58 -14.87 6.16
C LEU A 103 -6.45 -14.32 7.59
N PHE A 104 -5.37 -14.69 8.29
CA PHE A 104 -5.07 -14.20 9.64
C PHE A 104 -4.93 -12.68 9.66
N SER A 105 -4.08 -12.14 8.78
CA SER A 105 -3.81 -10.70 8.73
C SER A 105 -5.04 -9.90 8.33
N THR A 106 -5.81 -10.37 7.33
CA THR A 106 -7.07 -9.71 6.94
C THR A 106 -8.08 -9.71 8.08
N GLY A 107 -8.30 -10.86 8.73
CA GLY A 107 -9.24 -10.95 9.85
C GLY A 107 -8.82 -10.09 11.04
N LEU A 108 -7.54 -10.13 11.39
CA LEU A 108 -7.00 -9.36 12.50
C LEU A 108 -7.02 -7.86 12.20
N ALA A 109 -6.72 -7.42 10.97
CA ALA A 109 -6.78 -6.01 10.59
C ALA A 109 -8.21 -5.46 10.72
N MET A 110 -9.21 -6.21 10.23
CA MET A 110 -10.62 -5.82 10.35
C MET A 110 -11.09 -5.81 11.81
N PHE A 111 -10.64 -6.78 12.62
CA PHE A 111 -10.94 -6.83 14.05
C PHE A 111 -10.34 -5.63 14.80
N ILE A 112 -9.06 -5.34 14.61
CA ILE A 112 -8.38 -4.20 15.24
C ILE A 112 -9.02 -2.89 14.81
N TYR A 113 -9.32 -2.72 13.52
CA TYR A 113 -10.03 -1.53 13.04
C TYR A 113 -11.37 -1.36 13.76
N ARG A 114 -12.15 -2.43 13.88
CA ARG A 114 -13.45 -2.36 14.58
C ARG A 114 -13.31 -2.11 16.08
N LEU A 115 -12.25 -2.59 16.72
CA LEU A 115 -11.95 -2.26 18.11
C LEU A 115 -11.55 -0.79 18.29
N ALA A 116 -10.73 -0.25 17.40
CA ALA A 116 -10.18 1.10 17.53
C ALA A 116 -11.17 2.19 17.08
N VAL A 117 -11.90 1.95 16.00
CA VAL A 117 -12.76 2.94 15.33
C VAL A 117 -14.25 2.63 15.53
N GLY A 118 -14.61 1.38 15.83
CA GLY A 118 -16.01 0.96 15.90
C GLY A 118 -16.64 0.76 14.51
N SER A 119 -17.90 1.15 14.39
CA SER A 119 -18.66 1.13 13.13
C SER A 119 -19.45 2.44 12.95
N PRO A 120 -18.75 3.60 12.86
CA PRO A 120 -19.42 4.89 12.75
C PRO A 120 -20.09 5.04 11.38
N THR A 121 -21.19 5.78 11.33
CA THR A 121 -21.89 6.12 10.07
C THR A 121 -20.98 6.87 9.10
N ASN A 122 -20.09 7.72 9.64
CA ASN A 122 -19.06 8.42 8.88
C ASN A 122 -17.68 7.92 9.34
N PRO A 123 -16.95 7.17 8.50
CA PRO A 123 -15.60 6.73 8.83
C PRO A 123 -14.66 7.92 9.07
N PRO A 124 -13.76 7.85 10.06
CA PRO A 124 -12.74 8.87 10.23
C PRO A 124 -11.85 8.93 8.99
N THR A 125 -11.41 10.13 8.63
CA THR A 125 -10.52 10.36 7.50
C THR A 125 -9.23 11.00 7.98
N VAL A 126 -8.13 10.66 7.30
CA VAL A 126 -6.83 11.31 7.51
C VAL A 126 -6.54 12.21 6.32
N GLN A 127 -5.89 13.35 6.56
CA GLN A 127 -5.42 14.19 5.47
C GLN A 127 -4.31 13.43 4.72
N PRO A 128 -4.48 13.13 3.42
CA PRO A 128 -3.47 12.38 2.66
C PRO A 128 -2.24 13.26 2.41
N PHE A 129 -1.16 12.63 1.92
CA PHE A 129 -0.01 13.38 1.41
C PHE A 129 -0.45 14.45 0.40
N THR A 130 0.17 15.63 0.46
CA THR A 130 -0.05 16.67 -0.55
C THR A 130 0.63 16.27 -1.85
N ARG A 131 0.00 16.57 -2.99
CA ARG A 131 0.65 16.39 -4.29
C ARG A 131 1.76 17.40 -4.44
N THR A 132 2.96 16.94 -4.75
CA THR A 132 4.11 17.81 -4.99
C THR A 132 4.33 17.94 -6.48
N ALA A 133 4.25 19.18 -6.99
CA ALA A 133 4.53 19.47 -8.38
C ALA A 133 6.05 19.67 -8.58
N VAL A 134 6.64 18.96 -9.54
CA VAL A 134 8.04 19.19 -9.91
C VAL A 134 8.09 20.45 -10.78
N PRO A 135 8.86 21.49 -10.38
CA PRO A 135 8.98 22.71 -11.17
C PRO A 135 9.50 22.39 -12.57
N LEU A 136 9.06 23.16 -13.57
CA LEU A 136 9.45 23.02 -14.99
C LEU A 136 8.82 21.82 -15.74
N LEU A 137 8.75 20.62 -15.14
CA LEU A 137 8.21 19.42 -15.82
C LEU A 137 6.68 19.29 -15.67
N SER A 138 6.09 19.89 -14.63
CA SER A 138 4.64 19.89 -14.38
C SER A 138 3.81 20.71 -15.36
N SER A 139 4.43 21.60 -16.15
CA SER A 139 3.75 22.45 -17.14
C SER A 139 3.51 21.77 -18.49
N ILE A 140 4.05 20.56 -18.72
CA ILE A 140 3.85 19.83 -19.97
C ILE A 140 2.39 19.38 -20.06
N PRO A 141 1.65 19.70 -21.14
CA PRO A 141 0.26 19.25 -21.30
C PRO A 141 0.19 17.72 -21.25
N VAL A 142 -0.81 17.20 -20.54
CA VAL A 142 -1.02 15.76 -20.32
C VAL A 142 0.03 15.10 -19.43
N VAL A 143 1.30 15.11 -19.82
CA VAL A 143 2.38 14.38 -19.15
C VAL A 143 2.78 15.06 -17.83
N GLY A 144 2.80 16.40 -17.80
CA GLY A 144 3.17 17.21 -16.64
C GLY A 144 2.28 16.92 -15.44
N GLU A 145 0.98 17.08 -15.61
CA GLU A 145 0.02 16.85 -14.54
C GLU A 145 -0.11 15.36 -14.19
N ALA A 146 -0.01 14.47 -15.18
CA ALA A 146 -0.15 13.03 -14.97
C ALA A 146 1.01 12.40 -14.20
N PHE A 147 2.26 12.84 -14.41
CA PHE A 147 3.44 12.19 -13.82
C PHE A 147 4.20 13.09 -12.84
N PHE A 148 4.16 14.40 -13.04
CA PHE A 148 4.97 15.37 -12.28
C PHE A 148 4.17 16.19 -11.26
N THR A 149 2.91 15.82 -11.01
CA THR A 149 2.06 16.32 -9.91
C THR A 149 1.49 15.16 -9.10
N GLN A 150 2.37 14.44 -8.40
CA GLN A 150 2.05 13.21 -7.69
C GLN A 150 2.32 13.27 -6.18
N TYR A 151 1.83 12.26 -5.47
CA TYR A 151 2.08 12.09 -4.03
C TYR A 151 3.53 11.69 -3.77
N SER A 152 4.08 12.06 -2.62
CA SER A 152 5.48 11.78 -2.28
C SER A 152 5.88 10.30 -2.44
N LEU A 153 4.99 9.37 -2.07
CA LEU A 153 5.22 7.93 -2.23
C LEU A 153 5.29 7.46 -3.68
N VAL A 154 4.62 8.15 -4.60
CA VAL A 154 4.67 7.82 -6.04
C VAL A 154 6.05 8.10 -6.60
N TYR A 155 6.72 9.15 -6.14
CA TYR A 155 8.08 9.48 -6.58
C TYR A 155 9.17 8.58 -5.97
N ILE A 156 8.84 7.84 -4.91
CA ILE A 156 9.76 6.92 -4.23
C ILE A 156 9.66 5.49 -4.82
N ALA A 157 8.51 5.14 -5.39
CA ALA A 157 8.27 3.85 -6.05
C ALA A 157 9.01 3.74 -7.39
#